data_AF-N0AQK5-F1
#
_entry.id   AF-N0AQK5-F1
#
_cell.length_a   1.000
_cell.length_b   1.000
_cell.length_c   1.000
_cell.angle_alpha   90.00
_cell.angle_beta   90.00
_cell.angle_gamma   90.00
#
_symmetry.space_group_name_H-M   'P 1'
#
loop_
_entity.id
_entity.type
_entity.pdbx_description
1 polymer ?
#
loop_
_entity_poly.entity_id
_entity_poly.type
_entity_poly.pdbx_seq_one_letter_code
_entity_poly.pdbx_strand_id
1 'polypeptide(L)'
;MEGKGLGNLSKAKYSIIFFGIILLIWGVFTFFSEKSASFSKPSEALYSIDENLLLIPAYKVKSESLYFFIKDKNKLGATFVNEGFFGWKAGDLLYSNIGKMKDYEKLNKYQVHDDYLIYGLIRNANHYQIKVNGHEAKIINLAMVDASKVKEYGLEGMSLWYYKSKIPLADGEIQLFSQDTKKLIDTEKLILEKDTN
;
A
#
# COMPACT_ATOMS: atom_id res chain seq x y z
N MET A 1 26.05 60.90 29.96
CA MET A 1 25.88 60.45 28.57
C MET A 1 26.39 59.02 28.45
N GLU A 2 25.62 58.21 27.74
CA GLU A 2 26.00 56.97 27.04
C GLU A 2 26.48 55.75 27.84
N GLY A 3 25.83 54.62 27.58
CA GLY A 3 26.23 53.32 28.12
C GLY A 3 25.16 52.22 28.14
N LYS A 4 24.07 52.31 27.38
CA LYS A 4 23.05 51.24 27.30
C LYS A 4 22.51 51.09 25.88
N GLY A 5 23.31 50.49 24.98
CA GLY A 5 22.87 50.23 23.60
C GLY A 5 23.54 49.03 22.93
N LEU A 6 24.78 48.69 23.28
CA LEU A 6 25.59 47.69 22.57
C LEU A 6 25.41 46.23 23.06
N GLY A 7 24.90 46.02 24.28
CA GLY A 7 24.76 44.68 24.88
C GLY A 7 23.61 43.84 24.33
N ASN A 8 22.50 44.46 23.90
CA ASN A 8 21.34 43.74 23.37
C ASN A 8 21.47 43.41 21.88
N LEU A 9 22.14 44.27 21.10
CA LEU A 9 22.41 44.03 19.68
C LEU A 9 23.39 42.87 19.45
N SER A 10 24.40 42.71 20.32
CA SER A 10 25.34 41.58 20.24
C SER A 10 24.67 40.26 20.63
N LYS A 11 23.91 40.22 21.74
CA LYS A 11 23.13 39.04 22.17
C LYS A 11 22.08 38.61 21.13
N ALA A 12 21.40 39.55 20.49
CA ALA A 12 20.46 39.27 19.41
C ALA A 12 21.15 38.65 18.18
N LYS A 13 22.34 39.14 17.80
CA LYS A 13 23.13 38.58 16.70
C LYS A 13 23.62 37.16 17.00
N TYR A 14 24.12 36.91 18.21
CA TYR A 14 24.52 35.56 18.64
C TYR A 14 23.33 34.59 18.71
N SER A 15 22.16 35.08 19.13
CA SER A 15 20.92 34.29 19.15
C SER A 15 20.46 33.89 17.74
N ILE A 16 20.52 34.80 16.77
CA ILE A 16 20.18 34.51 15.36
C ILE A 16 21.15 33.49 14.76
N ILE A 17 22.46 33.65 15.00
CA ILE A 17 23.48 32.70 14.52
C ILE A 17 23.26 31.33 15.15
N PHE A 18 22.97 31.27 16.45
CA PHE A 18 22.70 30.01 17.16
C PHE A 18 21.44 29.31 16.64
N PHE A 19 20.35 30.04 16.42
CA PHE A 19 19.15 29.51 15.78
C PHE A 19 19.43 29.03 14.35
N GLY A 20 20.23 29.77 13.58
CA GLY A 20 20.68 29.35 12.26
C GLY A 20 21.44 28.03 12.28
N ILE A 21 22.36 27.85 13.24
CA ILE A 21 23.12 26.60 13.41
C ILE A 21 22.19 25.44 13.82
N ILE A 22 21.24 25.66 14.73
CA ILE A 22 20.26 24.63 15.12
C ILE A 22 19.43 24.19 13.91
N LEU A 23 18.91 25.13 13.12
CA LEU A 23 18.15 24.82 11.92
C LEU A 23 19.00 24.07 10.89
N LEU A 24 20.27 24.40 10.77
CA LEU A 24 21.21 23.74 9.85
C LEU A 24 21.51 22.31 10.30
N ILE A 25 21.77 22.09 11.60
CA ILE A 25 21.96 20.74 12.17
C ILE A 25 20.69 19.91 12.01
N TRP A 26 19.52 20.49 12.29
CA TRP A 26 18.24 19.79 12.14
C TRP A 26 17.97 19.41 10.69
N GLY A 27 18.22 20.33 9.74
CA GLY A 27 18.10 20.08 8.30
C GLY A 27 19.07 19.02 7.79
N VAL A 28 20.31 18.99 8.31
CA VAL A 28 21.28 17.94 7.97
C VAL A 28 20.81 16.59 8.49
N PHE A 29 20.32 16.53 9.73
CA PHE A 29 19.85 15.28 10.33
C PHE A 29 18.63 14.70 9.60
N THR A 30 17.65 15.55 9.25
CA THR A 30 16.48 15.12 8.46
C THR A 30 16.89 14.68 7.05
N PHE A 31 17.80 15.41 6.40
CA PHE A 31 18.33 15.03 5.08
C PHE A 31 19.02 13.66 5.09
N PHE A 32 19.87 13.38 6.09
CA PHE A 32 20.51 12.08 6.22
C PHE A 32 19.51 10.96 6.53
N SER A 33 18.55 11.20 7.43
CA SER A 33 17.50 10.25 7.77
C SER A 33 16.61 9.92 6.57
N GLU A 34 16.29 10.91 5.73
CA GLU A 34 15.49 10.70 4.53
C GLU A 34 16.26 9.92 3.46
N LYS A 35 17.54 10.22 3.28
CA LYS A 35 18.41 9.50 2.34
C LYS A 35 18.63 8.05 2.76
N SER A 36 18.82 7.78 4.05
CA SER A 36 19.04 6.40 4.54
C SER A 36 17.81 5.50 4.43
N ALA A 37 16.61 6.08 4.36
CA ALA A 37 15.36 5.35 4.24
C ALA A 37 14.79 5.31 2.80
N SER A 38 15.59 5.71 1.80
CA SER A 38 15.18 5.76 0.40
C SER A 38 15.96 4.74 -0.43
N PHE A 39 15.28 4.05 -1.34
CA PHE A 39 15.83 2.92 -2.09
C PHE A 39 15.75 3.13 -3.61
N SER A 40 16.57 2.38 -4.35
CA SER A 40 16.64 2.52 -5.80
C SER A 40 15.42 1.92 -6.51
N LYS A 41 14.85 0.85 -5.93
CA LYS A 41 13.66 0.18 -6.45
C LYS A 41 12.53 0.17 -5.42
N PRO A 42 11.26 0.20 -5.86
CA PRO A 42 10.12 0.09 -4.96
C PRO A 42 10.15 -1.19 -4.11
N SER A 43 10.56 -2.32 -4.69
CA SER A 43 10.63 -3.60 -3.99
C SER A 43 11.72 -3.62 -2.90
N GLU A 44 12.84 -2.93 -3.11
CA GLU A 44 13.92 -2.82 -2.12
C GLU A 44 13.44 -2.04 -0.88
N ALA A 45 12.61 -1.01 -1.09
CA ALA A 45 11.99 -0.27 0.01
C ALA A 45 11.02 -1.11 0.85
N LEU A 46 10.40 -2.13 0.24
CA LEU A 46 9.51 -3.04 0.96
C LEU A 46 10.30 -4.13 1.70
N TYR A 47 11.32 -4.70 1.07
CA TYR A 47 12.15 -5.71 1.70
C TYR A 47 12.98 -5.18 2.87
N SER A 48 13.29 -3.88 2.90
CA SER A 48 13.95 -3.27 4.06
C SER A 48 13.06 -3.19 5.31
N ILE A 49 11.72 -3.27 5.14
CA ILE A 49 10.78 -3.38 6.26
C ILE A 49 10.65 -4.85 6.69
N ASP A 50 10.50 -5.75 5.72
CA ASP A 50 10.39 -7.19 5.97
C ASP A 50 10.89 -7.99 4.75
N GLU A 51 11.99 -8.70 4.93
CA GLU A 51 12.64 -9.46 3.85
C GLU A 51 11.83 -10.71 3.43
N ASN A 52 10.89 -11.17 4.26
CA ASN A 52 10.13 -12.41 4.04
C ASN A 52 8.81 -12.21 3.30
N LEU A 53 8.57 -11.02 2.76
CA LEU A 53 7.37 -10.73 2.00
C LEU A 53 7.38 -11.44 0.64
N LEU A 54 6.28 -12.11 0.31
CA LEU A 54 5.99 -12.44 -1.09
C LEU A 54 5.34 -11.21 -1.73
N LEU A 55 6.13 -10.44 -2.48
CA LEU A 55 5.65 -9.25 -3.17
C LEU A 55 4.90 -9.60 -4.46
N ILE A 56 3.73 -9.01 -4.64
CA ILE A 56 2.84 -9.14 -5.79
C ILE A 56 2.68 -7.75 -6.42
N PRO A 57 3.47 -7.41 -7.45
CA PRO A 57 3.41 -6.09 -8.07
C PRO A 57 2.09 -5.90 -8.82
N ALA A 58 1.37 -4.80 -8.56
CA ALA A 58 0.11 -4.51 -9.23
C ALA A 58 0.27 -3.49 -10.36
N TYR A 59 0.92 -2.36 -10.07
CA TYR A 59 1.33 -1.40 -11.08
C TYR A 59 2.42 -0.47 -10.55
N LYS A 60 3.07 0.22 -11.48
CA LYS A 60 3.96 1.35 -11.25
C LYS A 60 3.59 2.48 -12.21
N VAL A 61 3.20 3.64 -11.69
CA VAL A 61 2.84 4.82 -12.49
C VAL A 61 3.52 6.03 -11.91
N LYS A 62 4.40 6.67 -12.70
CA LYS A 62 5.20 7.82 -12.28
C LYS A 62 5.92 7.53 -10.96
N SER A 63 5.61 8.29 -9.92
CA SER A 63 6.20 8.27 -8.59
C SER A 63 5.41 7.40 -7.59
N GLU A 64 4.45 6.58 -8.03
CA GLU A 64 3.68 5.68 -7.15
C GLU A 64 3.71 4.25 -7.70
N SER A 65 3.84 3.27 -6.80
CA SER A 65 3.71 1.86 -7.12
C SER A 65 2.85 1.16 -6.08
N LEU A 66 1.87 0.36 -6.53
CA LEU A 66 1.06 -0.49 -5.67
C LEU A 66 1.63 -1.90 -5.65
N TYR A 67 1.87 -2.39 -4.44
CA TYR A 67 2.20 -3.78 -4.18
C TYR A 67 1.15 -4.39 -3.27
N PHE A 68 0.80 -5.63 -3.58
CA PHE A 68 0.22 -6.53 -2.61
C PHE A 68 1.31 -7.43 -2.07
N PHE A 69 1.09 -8.02 -0.91
CA PHE A 69 2.07 -8.94 -0.34
C PHE A 69 1.41 -10.03 0.48
N ILE A 70 2.11 -11.16 0.58
CA ILE A 70 1.81 -12.21 1.55
C ILE A 70 2.92 -12.22 2.60
N LYS A 71 2.52 -12.00 3.85
CA LYS A 71 3.40 -12.04 5.04
C LYS A 71 3.12 -13.30 5.86
N ASP A 72 4.16 -13.92 6.38
CA ASP A 72 4.09 -15.11 7.25
C ASP A 72 3.20 -16.24 6.68
N LYS A 73 3.13 -16.38 5.35
CA LYS A 73 2.30 -17.34 4.61
C LYS A 73 0.78 -17.27 4.82
N ASN A 74 0.28 -16.36 5.66
CA ASN A 74 -1.16 -16.33 6.03
C ASN A 74 -1.74 -14.92 6.18
N LYS A 75 -0.95 -13.87 5.89
CA LYS A 75 -1.44 -12.48 5.93
C LYS A 75 -1.37 -11.89 4.54
N LEU A 76 -2.51 -11.44 4.02
CA LEU A 76 -2.57 -10.71 2.77
C LEU A 76 -2.64 -9.22 3.11
N GLY A 77 -1.83 -8.42 2.45
CA GLY A 77 -1.83 -6.98 2.59
C GLY A 77 -1.60 -6.25 1.29
N ALA A 78 -1.72 -4.93 1.39
CA ALA A 78 -1.43 -3.98 0.33
C ALA A 78 -0.60 -2.84 0.88
N THR A 79 0.15 -2.17 0.02
CA THR A 79 0.89 -0.97 0.37
C THR A 79 1.25 -0.17 -0.88
N PHE A 80 1.34 1.15 -0.72
CA PHE A 80 1.85 2.06 -1.73
C PHE A 80 3.30 2.39 -1.45
N VAL A 81 4.11 2.37 -2.50
CA VAL A 81 5.50 2.83 -2.46
C VAL A 81 5.59 4.09 -3.29
N ASN A 82 6.14 5.15 -2.71
CA ASN A 82 6.21 6.46 -3.35
C ASN A 82 7.66 6.87 -3.60
N GLU A 83 7.92 7.45 -4.77
CA GLU A 83 9.21 8.00 -5.14
C GLU A 83 9.32 9.45 -4.68
N GLY A 84 10.27 9.71 -3.80
CA GLY A 84 10.68 11.05 -3.39
C GLY A 84 11.99 11.47 -4.05
N PHE A 85 12.51 12.65 -3.67
CA PHE A 85 13.73 13.21 -4.23
C PHE A 85 14.97 12.29 -4.05
N PHE A 86 15.00 11.47 -2.99
CA PHE A 86 16.13 10.57 -2.70
C PHE A 86 15.89 9.12 -3.12
N GLY A 87 14.73 8.79 -3.70
CA GLY A 87 14.36 7.44 -4.10
C GLY A 87 13.02 6.96 -3.55
N TRP A 88 12.78 5.66 -3.61
CA TRP A 88 11.53 5.01 -3.23
C TRP A 88 11.43 4.80 -1.73
N LYS A 89 10.26 5.10 -1.16
CA LYS A 89 9.91 4.86 0.24
C LYS A 89 8.62 4.07 0.32
N ALA A 90 8.62 3.02 1.14
CA ALA A 90 7.43 2.25 1.43
C ALA A 90 6.50 3.05 2.36
N GLY A 91 5.22 3.03 2.07
CA GLY A 91 4.19 3.46 3.00
C GLY A 91 3.91 2.39 4.05
N ASP A 92 2.83 2.60 4.81
CA ASP A 92 2.42 1.63 5.82
C ASP A 92 2.00 0.30 5.18
N LEU A 93 2.31 -0.80 5.88
CA LEU A 93 1.91 -2.14 5.49
C LEU A 93 0.62 -2.47 6.24
N LEU A 94 -0.51 -2.41 5.54
CA LEU A 94 -1.79 -2.84 6.08
C LEU A 94 -2.12 -4.24 5.57
N TYR A 95 -2.43 -5.14 6.51
CA TYR A 95 -2.67 -6.55 6.22
C TYR A 95 -3.63 -7.19 7.21
N SER A 96 -4.29 -8.24 6.76
CA SER A 96 -5.13 -9.09 7.60
C SER A 96 -4.96 -10.56 7.27
N ASN A 97 -5.47 -11.42 8.16
CA ASN A 97 -5.36 -12.87 7.99
C ASN A 97 -6.21 -13.37 6.82
N ILE A 98 -5.60 -14.19 5.96
CA ILE A 98 -6.25 -14.88 4.84
C ILE A 98 -7.30 -15.87 5.37
N GLY A 99 -6.99 -16.59 6.45
CA GLY A 99 -7.89 -17.59 6.99
C GLY A 99 -7.93 -18.85 6.12
N LYS A 100 -9.08 -19.50 5.96
CA LYS A 100 -9.16 -20.83 5.31
C LYS A 100 -9.31 -20.70 3.80
N MET A 101 -8.50 -21.43 3.05
CA MET A 101 -8.48 -21.40 1.57
C MET A 101 -9.83 -21.71 0.90
N LYS A 102 -10.69 -22.52 1.55
CA LYS A 102 -12.03 -22.87 1.06
C LYS A 102 -13.00 -21.68 1.03
N ASP A 103 -12.69 -20.61 1.77
CA ASP A 103 -13.55 -19.44 1.87
C ASP A 103 -13.48 -18.59 0.57
N TYR A 104 -12.50 -18.83 -0.31
CA TYR A 104 -12.20 -18.02 -1.49
C TYR A 104 -12.81 -18.52 -2.81
N GLU A 105 -13.83 -19.37 -2.73
CA GLU A 105 -14.69 -19.69 -3.88
C GLU A 105 -15.77 -18.61 -4.10
N LYS A 106 -15.94 -17.69 -3.14
CA LYS A 106 -16.93 -16.60 -3.12
C LYS A 106 -16.27 -15.25 -2.82
N LEU A 107 -17.02 -14.15 -2.94
CA LEU A 107 -16.52 -12.78 -2.73
C LEU A 107 -16.51 -12.31 -1.28
N ASN A 108 -16.88 -13.15 -0.32
CA ASN A 108 -17.10 -12.79 1.09
C ASN A 108 -15.84 -12.40 1.90
N LYS A 109 -14.65 -12.44 1.29
CA LYS A 109 -13.36 -12.17 1.95
C LYS A 109 -12.58 -11.11 1.18
N TYR A 110 -13.04 -9.87 1.28
CA TYR A 110 -12.34 -8.69 0.79
C TYR A 110 -11.67 -7.92 1.92
N GLN A 111 -10.75 -7.06 1.55
CA GLN A 111 -10.02 -6.16 2.42
C GLN A 111 -10.08 -4.74 1.84
N VAL A 112 -10.10 -3.77 2.72
CA VAL A 112 -10.03 -2.35 2.40
C VAL A 112 -8.69 -1.86 2.96
N HIS A 113 -7.84 -1.28 2.11
CA HIS A 113 -6.56 -0.72 2.54
C HIS A 113 -6.77 0.70 3.08
N ASP A 114 -7.49 1.50 2.31
CA ASP A 114 -7.86 2.88 2.58
C ASP A 114 -9.18 3.17 1.85
N ASP A 115 -9.63 4.41 1.90
CA ASP A 115 -10.85 4.86 1.23
C ASP A 115 -10.86 4.63 -0.28
N TYR A 116 -9.75 4.27 -0.92
CA TYR A 116 -9.61 4.21 -2.38
C TYR A 116 -9.33 2.81 -2.91
N LEU A 117 -8.87 1.87 -2.07
CA LEU A 117 -8.42 0.56 -2.50
C LEU A 117 -9.13 -0.58 -1.75
N ILE A 118 -9.83 -1.41 -2.54
CA ILE A 118 -10.39 -2.68 -2.12
C ILE A 118 -9.75 -3.83 -2.90
N TYR A 119 -9.53 -4.96 -2.24
CA TYR A 119 -8.87 -6.12 -2.81
C TYR A 119 -9.26 -7.41 -2.11
N GLY A 120 -9.00 -8.54 -2.75
CA GLY A 120 -9.26 -9.84 -2.16
C GLY A 120 -8.60 -10.96 -2.96
N LEU A 121 -8.69 -12.18 -2.43
CA LEU A 121 -8.29 -13.38 -3.15
C LEU A 121 -9.52 -14.08 -3.71
N ILE A 122 -9.32 -14.84 -4.77
CA ILE A 122 -10.35 -15.69 -5.36
C ILE A 122 -9.72 -16.88 -6.08
N ARG A 123 -10.39 -18.03 -6.08
CA ARG A 123 -10.00 -19.20 -6.90
C ARG A 123 -10.54 -19.08 -8.33
N ASN A 124 -9.82 -19.66 -9.29
CA ASN A 124 -10.30 -19.85 -10.67
C ASN A 124 -10.69 -18.55 -11.40
N ALA A 125 -10.02 -17.44 -11.11
CA ALA A 125 -10.37 -16.11 -11.61
C ALA A 125 -10.32 -15.96 -13.14
N ASN A 126 -9.65 -16.85 -13.85
CA ASN A 126 -9.56 -16.83 -15.32
C ASN A 126 -10.93 -16.91 -16.02
N HIS A 127 -11.96 -17.41 -15.33
CA HIS A 127 -13.33 -17.51 -15.86
C HIS A 127 -14.28 -16.46 -15.27
N TYR A 128 -13.75 -15.54 -14.46
CA TYR A 128 -14.56 -14.59 -13.71
C TYR A 128 -14.24 -13.14 -14.05
N GLN A 129 -15.28 -12.32 -13.99
CA GLN A 129 -15.18 -10.87 -14.01
C GLN A 129 -15.70 -10.36 -12.68
N ILE A 130 -14.91 -9.55 -11.99
CA ILE A 130 -15.30 -8.94 -10.72
C ILE A 130 -15.62 -7.49 -10.96
N LYS A 131 -16.74 -7.00 -10.40
CA LYS A 131 -17.10 -5.59 -10.42
C LYS A 131 -17.29 -5.08 -8.99
N VAL A 132 -16.78 -3.88 -8.72
CA VAL A 132 -17.00 -3.14 -7.48
C VAL A 132 -17.83 -1.91 -7.83
N ASN A 133 -19.04 -1.81 -7.27
CA ASN A 133 -19.99 -0.73 -7.59
C ASN A 133 -20.17 -0.52 -9.10
N GLY A 134 -20.24 -1.62 -9.86
CA GLY A 134 -20.38 -1.60 -11.31
C GLY A 134 -19.09 -1.38 -12.12
N HIS A 135 -17.96 -1.05 -11.46
CA HIS A 135 -16.66 -0.87 -12.10
C HIS A 135 -15.84 -2.15 -12.11
N GLU A 136 -15.19 -2.45 -13.23
CA GLU A 136 -14.37 -3.64 -13.38
C GLU A 136 -13.12 -3.61 -12.49
N ALA A 137 -12.93 -4.67 -11.71
CA ALA A 137 -11.73 -4.92 -10.93
C ALA A 137 -10.66 -5.58 -11.80
N LYS A 138 -9.40 -5.35 -11.42
CA LYS A 138 -8.25 -6.02 -12.03
C LYS A 138 -8.00 -7.36 -11.35
N ILE A 139 -7.47 -8.32 -12.10
CA ILE A 139 -7.14 -9.67 -11.62
C ILE A 139 -5.67 -9.96 -11.93
N ILE A 140 -4.95 -10.48 -10.95
CA ILE A 140 -3.55 -10.91 -11.04
C ILE A 140 -3.48 -12.39 -10.69
N ASN A 141 -3.06 -13.21 -11.65
CA ASN A 141 -2.80 -14.62 -11.42
C ASN A 141 -1.50 -14.77 -10.62
N LEU A 142 -1.59 -15.29 -9.39
CA LEU A 142 -0.43 -15.40 -8.51
C LEU A 142 0.66 -16.31 -9.08
N ALA A 143 0.29 -17.36 -9.82
CA ALA A 143 1.25 -18.28 -10.42
C ALA A 143 2.16 -17.60 -11.47
N MET A 144 1.74 -16.46 -12.04
CA MET A 144 2.55 -15.67 -12.97
C MET A 144 3.57 -14.77 -12.25
N VAL A 145 3.44 -14.57 -10.94
CA VAL A 145 4.36 -13.74 -10.15
C VAL A 145 5.56 -14.56 -9.72
N ASP A 146 5.33 -15.66 -9.01
CA ASP A 146 6.37 -16.60 -8.58
C ASP A 146 5.74 -17.97 -8.29
N ALA A 147 5.75 -18.86 -9.29
CA ALA A 147 5.13 -20.18 -9.17
C ALA A 147 5.74 -21.04 -8.03
N SER A 148 7.03 -20.86 -7.73
CA SER A 148 7.70 -21.63 -6.67
C SER A 148 7.22 -21.18 -5.30
N LYS A 149 7.22 -19.86 -5.04
CA LYS A 149 6.73 -19.32 -3.76
C LYS A 149 5.23 -19.50 -3.60
N VAL A 150 4.44 -19.39 -4.66
CA VAL A 150 2.99 -19.65 -4.61
C VAL A 150 2.70 -21.06 -4.13
N LYS A 151 3.45 -22.05 -4.64
CA LYS A 151 3.35 -23.44 -4.16
C LYS A 151 3.78 -23.58 -2.70
N GLU A 152 4.90 -22.97 -2.33
CA GLU A 152 5.39 -23.00 -0.96
C GLU A 152 4.41 -22.36 0.06
N TYR A 153 3.61 -21.40 -0.41
CA TYR A 153 2.63 -20.67 0.40
C TYR A 153 1.22 -21.27 0.30
N GLY A 154 1.01 -22.35 -0.47
CA GLY A 154 -0.29 -23.00 -0.61
C GLY A 154 -1.33 -22.16 -1.38
N LEU A 155 -0.87 -21.26 -2.26
CA LEU A 155 -1.69 -20.31 -3.00
C LEU A 155 -1.99 -20.78 -4.43
N GLU A 156 -1.81 -22.06 -4.74
CA GLU A 156 -2.05 -22.59 -6.08
C GLU A 156 -3.52 -22.42 -6.50
N GLY A 157 -3.71 -21.98 -7.75
CA GLY A 157 -5.02 -21.70 -8.33
C GLY A 157 -5.70 -20.44 -7.78
N MET A 158 -5.01 -19.68 -6.92
CA MET A 158 -5.49 -18.39 -6.42
C MET A 158 -5.09 -17.26 -7.36
N SER A 159 -5.98 -16.27 -7.45
CA SER A 159 -5.67 -14.96 -8.02
C SER A 159 -6.00 -13.89 -7.00
N LEU A 160 -5.28 -12.79 -7.09
CA LEU A 160 -5.63 -11.57 -6.40
C LEU A 160 -6.53 -10.74 -7.32
N TRP A 161 -7.59 -10.16 -6.79
CA TRP A 161 -8.35 -9.13 -7.46
C TRP A 161 -8.29 -7.82 -6.69
N TYR A 162 -8.39 -6.69 -7.38
CA TYR A 162 -8.42 -5.39 -6.74
C TYR A 162 -9.09 -4.32 -7.58
N TYR A 163 -9.62 -3.30 -6.90
CA TYR A 163 -10.14 -2.09 -7.52
C TYR A 163 -9.58 -0.87 -6.77
N LYS A 164 -8.89 0.01 -7.51
CA LYS A 164 -8.44 1.33 -7.01
C LYS A 164 -9.30 2.41 -7.64
N SER A 165 -10.06 3.11 -6.82
CA SER A 165 -10.85 4.26 -7.22
C SER A 165 -10.02 5.55 -7.23
N LYS A 166 -10.47 6.55 -8.00
CA LYS A 166 -9.92 7.93 -7.96
C LYS A 166 -10.59 8.81 -6.92
N ILE A 167 -11.76 8.39 -6.43
CA ILE A 167 -12.54 9.05 -5.39
C ILE A 167 -12.76 8.06 -4.24
N PRO A 168 -13.03 8.52 -3.00
CA PRO A 168 -13.38 7.61 -1.92
C PRO A 168 -14.49 6.64 -2.34
N LEU A 169 -14.29 5.37 -2.03
CA LEU A 169 -15.26 4.32 -2.23
C LEU A 169 -16.50 4.64 -1.38
N ALA A 170 -17.65 4.24 -1.90
CA ALA A 170 -18.90 4.25 -1.17
C ALA A 170 -19.33 2.81 -0.89
N ASP A 171 -20.14 2.64 0.16
CA ASP A 171 -20.88 1.39 0.37
C ASP A 171 -21.63 0.98 -0.90
N GLY A 172 -21.81 -0.32 -1.09
CA GLY A 172 -22.47 -0.84 -2.28
C GLY A 172 -22.28 -2.34 -2.42
N GLU A 173 -21.80 -2.79 -3.57
CA GLU A 173 -21.75 -4.21 -3.91
C GLU A 173 -20.48 -4.59 -4.64
N ILE A 174 -20.03 -5.82 -4.37
CA ILE A 174 -19.01 -6.53 -5.12
C ILE A 174 -19.73 -7.68 -5.83
N GLN A 175 -19.60 -7.75 -7.15
CA GLN A 175 -20.33 -8.68 -7.99
C GLN A 175 -19.36 -9.57 -8.78
N LEU A 176 -19.62 -10.87 -8.79
CA LEU A 176 -18.87 -11.88 -9.53
C LEU A 176 -19.70 -12.33 -10.73
N PHE A 177 -19.14 -12.21 -11.92
CA PHE A 177 -19.77 -12.65 -13.16
C PHE A 177 -18.95 -13.76 -13.81
N SER A 178 -19.63 -14.71 -14.46
CA SER A 178 -18.99 -15.62 -15.42
C SER A 178 -18.55 -14.83 -16.65
N GLN A 179 -17.28 -14.91 -17.03
CA GLN A 179 -16.82 -14.31 -18.28
C GLN A 179 -17.47 -14.96 -19.51
N ASP A 180 -17.70 -16.27 -19.45
CA ASP A 180 -18.23 -17.07 -20.55
C ASP A 180 -19.71 -16.79 -20.80
N THR A 181 -20.52 -16.74 -19.74
CA THR A 181 -21.98 -16.62 -19.85
C THR A 181 -22.52 -15.23 -19.56
N LYS A 182 -21.66 -14.33 -19.03
CA LYS A 182 -22.03 -13.00 -18.50
C LYS A 182 -23.08 -13.03 -17.38
N LYS A 183 -23.38 -14.21 -16.82
CA LYS A 183 -24.31 -14.36 -15.70
C LYS A 183 -23.65 -13.96 -14.39
N LEU A 184 -24.43 -13.30 -13.53
CA LEU A 184 -24.07 -13.05 -12.13
C LEU A 184 -24.00 -14.40 -11.40
N ILE A 185 -22.89 -14.63 -10.70
CA ILE A 185 -22.60 -15.85 -9.92
C ILE A 185 -22.79 -15.56 -8.43
N ASP A 186 -22.27 -14.44 -7.96
CA ASP A 186 -22.22 -14.09 -6.54
C ASP A 186 -22.28 -12.56 -6.37
N THR A 187 -22.84 -12.11 -5.25
CA THR A 187 -22.87 -10.70 -4.86
C THR A 187 -22.60 -10.61 -3.36
N GLU A 188 -21.66 -9.75 -2.99
CA GLU A 188 -21.31 -9.43 -1.61
C GLU A 188 -21.57 -7.95 -1.34
N LYS A 189 -22.03 -7.63 -0.12
CA LYS A 189 -22.24 -6.23 0.26
C LYS A 189 -20.90 -5.59 0.60
N LEU A 190 -20.58 -4.49 -0.08
CA LEU A 190 -19.46 -3.63 0.30
C LEU A 190 -19.90 -2.72 1.45
N ILE A 191 -19.28 -2.93 2.61
CA ILE A 191 -19.44 -2.10 3.80
C ILE A 191 -18.06 -1.54 4.11
N LEU A 192 -17.94 -0.22 4.06
CA LEU A 192 -16.75 0.47 4.48
C LEU A 192 -16.93 0.81 5.96
N GLU A 193 -16.16 0.18 6.83
CA GLU A 193 -16.08 0.60 8.23
C GLU A 193 -15.46 1.99 8.26
N LYS A 194 -16.31 3.02 8.28
CA LYS A 194 -15.87 4.37 8.58
C LYS A 194 -15.58 4.39 10.07
N ASP A 195 -14.30 4.46 10.42
CA ASP A 195 -13.92 4.80 11.79
C ASP A 195 -14.63 6.10 12.17
N THR A 196 -15.69 5.97 12.97
CA THR A 196 -16.26 7.06 13.77
C THR A 196 -15.22 7.41 14.82
N ASN A 197 -14.27 8.26 14.46
CA ASN A 197 -13.49 9.06 15.40
C ASN A 197 -14.23 10.36 15.72
#